data_AF-A0A966MTM4-F1
#
_entry.id   AF-A0A966MTM4-F1
#
_cell.length_a   1.000
_cell.length_b   1.000
_cell.length_c   1.000
_cell.angle_alpha   90.00
_cell.angle_beta   90.00
_cell.angle_gamma   90.00
#
_symmetry.space_group_name_H-M   'P 1'
#
loop_
_entity.id
_entity.type
_entity.pdbx_description
1 polymer ?
#
loop_
_entity_poly.entity_id
_entity_poly.type
_entity_poly.pdbx_seq_one_letter_code
_entity_poly.pdbx_strand_id
1 'polypeptide(L)'
;MVSGARRDEAPIGIESSSVSAWLDEHIPGARGPYRFEVIAGGHSNLTFSVVGDDGRPMVLRRPPLSHGLASAHDMGREHRVISALVDSPVPVPRTLGMCADESVNGAPFYVMERVDGVVVRDEETALTTLDREARSTASRSLVDTLAALHSVDPVAVGLGDLSRHDGYLARQLKRWYGQWNA
;
A
#
# COMPACT_ATOMS: atom_id res chain seq x y z
N MET A 1 19.78 -26.37 26.89
CA MET A 1 19.18 -26.67 25.58
C MET A 1 17.68 -26.86 25.76
N VAL A 2 16.88 -25.83 25.47
CA VAL A 2 15.45 -25.96 25.14
C VAL A 2 15.09 -24.83 24.19
N SER A 3 14.50 -25.22 23.06
CA SER A 3 13.70 -24.47 22.10
C SER A 3 14.40 -23.44 21.21
N GLY A 4 14.86 -23.91 20.04
CA GLY A 4 15.10 -23.07 18.88
C GLY A 4 13.79 -22.50 18.35
N ALA A 5 13.68 -21.19 18.29
CA ALA A 5 12.58 -20.50 17.63
C ALA A 5 12.52 -20.92 16.16
N ARG A 6 11.34 -21.37 15.69
CA ARG A 6 11.04 -21.58 14.27
C ARG A 6 11.32 -20.27 13.52
N ARG A 7 12.37 -20.23 12.70
CA ARG A 7 12.78 -19.06 11.93
C ARG A 7 12.14 -18.94 10.54
N ASP A 8 11.35 -19.93 10.10
CA ASP A 8 11.15 -20.15 8.66
C ASP A 8 9.68 -20.29 8.20
N GLU A 9 8.68 -19.88 9.00
CA GLU A 9 7.29 -19.92 8.54
C GLU A 9 6.82 -18.50 8.21
N ALA A 10 6.55 -18.26 6.92
CA ALA A 10 6.02 -16.99 6.46
C ALA A 10 4.64 -16.70 7.08
N PRO A 11 4.28 -15.42 7.26
CA PRO A 11 3.00 -15.06 7.82
C PRO A 11 1.85 -15.50 6.90
N ILE A 12 0.67 -15.73 7.50
CA ILE A 12 -0.53 -16.13 6.76
C ILE A 12 -0.80 -15.13 5.63
N GLY A 13 -1.01 -15.65 4.42
CA GLY A 13 -1.26 -14.88 3.22
C GLY A 13 -0.02 -14.61 2.36
N ILE A 14 1.11 -15.24 2.67
CA ILE A 14 2.32 -15.25 1.86
C ILE A 14 2.71 -16.70 1.50
N GLU A 15 2.68 -17.00 0.20
CA GLU A 15 3.27 -18.21 -0.37
C GLU A 15 4.78 -18.00 -0.55
N SER A 16 5.55 -18.23 0.52
CA SER A 16 6.95 -17.78 0.63
C SER A 16 7.84 -18.17 -0.54
N SER A 17 7.79 -19.43 -1.00
CA SER A 17 8.62 -19.92 -2.10
C SER A 17 8.29 -19.24 -3.43
N SER A 18 7.00 -19.18 -3.78
CA SER A 18 6.52 -18.61 -5.04
C SER A 18 6.72 -17.09 -5.07
N VAL A 19 6.42 -16.39 -3.97
CA VAL A 19 6.66 -14.95 -3.84
C VAL A 19 8.16 -14.64 -3.89
N SER A 20 9.02 -15.43 -3.24
CA SER A 20 10.48 -15.22 -3.29
C SER A 20 11.02 -15.35 -4.70
N ALA A 21 10.61 -16.39 -5.45
CA ALA A 21 11.01 -16.57 -6.83
C ALA A 21 10.53 -15.40 -7.71
N TRP A 22 9.29 -14.93 -7.50
CA TRP A 22 8.77 -13.77 -8.21
C TRP A 22 9.58 -12.49 -7.90
N LEU A 23 9.95 -12.27 -6.64
CA LEU A 23 10.77 -11.12 -6.23
C LEU A 23 12.15 -11.13 -6.91
N ASP A 24 12.84 -12.26 -6.92
CA ASP A 24 14.16 -12.41 -7.55
C ASP A 24 14.11 -12.13 -9.07
N GLU A 25 13.02 -12.53 -9.74
CA GLU A 25 12.84 -12.34 -11.18
C GLU A 25 12.41 -10.91 -11.55
N HIS A 26 11.54 -10.30 -10.75
CA HIS A 26 10.84 -9.06 -11.16
C HIS A 26 11.35 -7.79 -10.49
N ILE A 27 12.06 -7.90 -9.36
CA ILE A 27 12.52 -6.73 -8.60
C ILE A 27 14.04 -6.57 -8.75
N PRO A 28 14.51 -5.55 -9.51
CA PRO A 28 15.93 -5.38 -9.76
C PRO A 28 16.79 -5.31 -8.49
N GLY A 29 17.71 -6.26 -8.38
CA GLY A 29 18.66 -6.36 -7.28
C GLY A 29 18.11 -6.97 -6.00
N ALA A 30 16.84 -7.34 -5.93
CA ALA A 30 16.33 -8.13 -4.81
C ALA A 30 16.97 -9.52 -4.85
N ARG A 31 17.39 -10.02 -3.67
CA ARG A 31 17.90 -11.38 -3.50
C ARG A 31 17.44 -11.95 -2.18
N GLY A 32 16.93 -13.18 -2.21
CA GLY A 32 16.61 -13.95 -1.02
C GLY A 32 17.84 -14.57 -0.33
N PRO A 33 17.63 -15.30 0.78
CA PRO A 33 16.35 -15.57 1.42
C PRO A 33 15.62 -14.32 1.92
N TYR A 34 14.29 -14.34 1.84
CA TYR A 34 13.45 -13.23 2.27
C TYR A 34 12.82 -13.51 3.62
N ARG A 35 12.82 -12.49 4.49
CA ARG A 35 12.02 -12.44 5.70
C ARG A 35 10.75 -11.65 5.44
N PHE A 36 9.60 -12.23 5.79
CA PHE A 36 8.29 -11.61 5.67
C PHE A 36 7.71 -11.36 7.07
N GLU A 37 7.24 -10.14 7.33
CA GLU A 37 6.63 -9.77 8.61
C GLU A 37 5.36 -8.96 8.39
N VAL A 38 4.30 -9.23 9.15
CA VAL A 38 3.05 -8.48 9.05
C VAL A 38 3.24 -7.07 9.60
N ILE A 39 2.84 -6.05 8.83
CA ILE A 39 2.68 -4.69 9.33
C ILE A 39 1.25 -4.55 9.87
N ALA A 40 1.12 -4.62 11.20
CA ALA A 40 -0.18 -4.61 11.88
C ALA A 40 -0.88 -3.23 11.83
N GLY A 41 -2.22 -3.25 11.93
CA GLY A 41 -3.06 -2.06 12.07
C GLY A 41 -3.79 -1.59 10.80
N GLY A 42 -3.70 -2.33 9.70
CA GLY A 42 -4.56 -2.13 8.52
C GLY A 42 -5.74 -3.10 8.51
N HIS A 43 -6.96 -2.59 8.27
CA HIS A 43 -8.17 -3.42 8.23
C HIS A 43 -8.66 -3.77 6.82
N SER A 44 -8.18 -3.08 5.78
CA SER A 44 -8.65 -3.28 4.40
C SER A 44 -7.79 -4.25 3.60
N ASN A 45 -6.47 -4.04 3.54
CA ASN A 45 -5.53 -4.90 2.83
C ASN A 45 -4.42 -5.39 3.77
N LEU A 46 -3.90 -6.58 3.51
CA LEU A 46 -2.74 -7.09 4.24
C LEU A 46 -1.47 -6.44 3.71
N THR A 47 -0.65 -5.95 4.62
CA THR A 47 0.62 -5.27 4.32
C THR A 47 1.74 -6.01 5.05
N PHE A 48 2.82 -6.30 4.33
CA PHE A 48 3.95 -7.06 4.85
C PHE A 48 5.25 -6.31 4.59
N SER A 49 6.13 -6.28 5.59
CA SER A 49 7.54 -5.95 5.41
C SER A 49 8.23 -7.15 4.78
N VAL A 50 9.05 -6.91 3.76
CA VAL A 50 9.86 -7.92 3.07
C VAL A 50 11.30 -7.48 3.07
N VAL A 51 12.19 -8.29 3.64
CA VAL A 51 13.63 -7.97 3.73
C VAL A 51 14.42 -9.13 3.13
N GLY A 52 15.16 -8.85 2.05
CA GLY A 52 16.09 -9.81 1.44
C GLY A 52 17.47 -9.78 2.09
N ASP A 53 18.41 -10.52 1.50
CA ASP A 53 19.80 -10.64 1.97
C ASP A 53 20.58 -9.33 1.86
N ASP A 54 20.17 -8.45 0.95
CA ASP A 54 20.75 -7.12 0.80
C ASP A 54 20.32 -6.15 1.92
N GLY A 55 19.44 -6.58 2.82
CA GLY A 55 18.94 -5.79 3.94
C GLY A 55 18.01 -4.66 3.54
N ARG A 56 17.66 -4.50 2.25
CA ARG A 56 16.78 -3.43 1.78
C ARG A 56 15.32 -3.79 2.07
N PRO A 57 14.62 -3.03 2.92
CA PRO A 57 13.24 -3.36 3.24
C PRO A 57 12.29 -2.86 2.16
N MET A 58 11.38 -3.74 1.76
CA MET A 58 10.29 -3.48 0.84
C MET A 58 8.95 -3.67 1.56
N VAL A 59 7.87 -3.21 0.93
CA VAL A 59 6.51 -3.45 1.40
C VAL A 59 5.74 -4.22 0.33
N LEU A 60 5.16 -5.35 0.71
CA LEU A 60 4.22 -6.11 -0.11
C LEU A 60 2.79 -5.85 0.36
N ARG A 61 1.88 -5.58 -0.59
CA ARG A 61 0.46 -5.37 -0.31
C ARG A 61 -0.39 -6.32 -1.13
N ARG A 62 -1.37 -6.95 -0.47
CA ARG A 62 -2.35 -7.86 -1.08
C ARG A 62 -3.75 -7.70 -0.47
N PRO A 63 -4.81 -8.18 -1.12
CA PRO A 63 -6.16 -8.22 -0.57
C PRO A 63 -6.22 -9.05 0.73
N PRO A 64 -7.26 -8.85 1.55
CA PRO A 64 -7.50 -9.68 2.73
C PRO A 64 -7.75 -11.15 2.33
N LEU A 65 -7.63 -12.06 3.29
CA LEU A 65 -7.86 -13.50 3.07
C LEU A 65 -9.35 -13.83 2.93
N SER A 66 -10.22 -13.03 3.53
CA SER A 66 -11.67 -13.18 3.40
C SER A 66 -12.16 -12.54 2.11
N HIS A 67 -13.16 -13.16 1.49
CA HIS A 67 -13.80 -12.67 0.27
C HIS A 67 -14.69 -11.45 0.60
N GLY A 68 -14.07 -10.30 0.83
CA GLY A 68 -14.77 -9.01 0.85
C GLY A 68 -15.25 -8.61 -0.55
N LEU A 69 -16.11 -7.60 -0.63
CA LEU A 69 -16.61 -7.06 -1.90
C LEU A 69 -15.45 -6.77 -2.89
N ALA A 70 -15.36 -7.56 -3.96
CA ALA A 70 -14.21 -7.62 -4.88
C ALA A 70 -13.70 -6.26 -5.40
N SER A 71 -14.57 -5.24 -5.53
CA SER A 71 -14.18 -3.91 -6.03
C SER A 71 -13.40 -3.02 -5.04
N ALA A 72 -13.43 -3.35 -3.74
CA ALA A 72 -12.78 -2.57 -2.70
C ALA A 72 -11.28 -2.90 -2.55
N HIS A 73 -10.82 -4.03 -3.11
CA HIS A 73 -9.47 -4.57 -2.92
C HIS A 73 -8.71 -4.75 -4.24
N ASP A 74 -8.91 -3.84 -5.19
CA ASP A 74 -8.23 -3.86 -6.49
C ASP A 74 -6.77 -3.38 -6.34
N MET A 75 -5.85 -4.34 -6.17
CA MET A 75 -4.41 -4.06 -6.05
C MET A 75 -3.84 -3.46 -7.34
N GLY A 76 -4.40 -3.80 -8.50
CA GLY A 76 -3.99 -3.23 -9.77
C GLY A 76 -4.29 -1.73 -9.82
N ARG A 77 -5.48 -1.32 -9.35
CA ARG A 77 -5.85 0.09 -9.24
C ARG A 77 -4.95 0.84 -8.25
N GLU A 78 -4.67 0.28 -7.08
CA GLU A 78 -3.75 0.91 -6.11
C GLU A 78 -2.36 1.10 -6.70
N HIS A 79 -1.77 0.02 -7.24
CA HIS A 79 -0.45 0.07 -7.88
C HIS A 79 -0.41 1.09 -9.01
N ARG A 80 -1.45 1.13 -9.87
CA ARG A 80 -1.54 2.07 -10.99
C ARG A 80 -1.56 3.53 -10.52
N VAL A 81 -2.38 3.85 -9.50
CA VAL A 81 -2.46 5.22 -8.96
C VAL A 81 -1.14 5.64 -8.34
N ILE A 82 -0.52 4.80 -7.51
CA ILE A 82 0.76 5.13 -6.86
C ILE A 82 1.86 5.29 -7.91
N SER A 83 1.97 4.35 -8.85
CA SER A 83 2.99 4.39 -9.92
C SER A 83 2.89 5.66 -10.78
N ALA A 84 1.67 6.09 -11.10
CA ALA A 84 1.42 7.30 -11.89
C ALA A 84 1.83 8.59 -11.16
N LEU A 85 1.89 8.57 -9.83
CA LEU A 85 2.21 9.73 -9.00
C LEU A 85 3.69 9.84 -8.62
N VAL A 86 4.52 8.83 -8.92
CA VAL A 86 5.95 8.78 -8.51
C VAL A 86 6.74 10.01 -8.93
N ASP A 87 6.48 10.54 -10.13
CA ASP A 87 7.17 11.72 -10.66
C ASP A 87 6.36 13.03 -10.49
N SER A 88 5.27 12.97 -9.70
CA SER A 88 4.43 14.13 -9.38
C SER A 88 4.89 14.82 -8.09
N PRO A 89 4.36 16.01 -7.77
CA PRO A 89 4.60 16.66 -6.47
C PRO A 89 3.98 15.91 -5.27
N VAL A 90 3.17 14.86 -5.49
CA VAL A 90 2.54 14.09 -4.42
C VAL A 90 3.55 13.08 -3.87
N PRO A 91 3.90 13.13 -2.57
CA PRO A 91 4.83 12.19 -1.98
C PRO A 91 4.21 10.79 -1.92
N VAL A 92 4.71 9.89 -2.77
CA VAL A 92 4.33 8.48 -2.81
C VAL A 92 5.57 7.59 -2.82
N PRO A 93 5.52 6.37 -2.27
CA PRO A 93 6.62 5.42 -2.39
C PRO A 93 6.80 5.00 -3.84
N ARG A 94 8.03 4.69 -4.24
CA ARG A 94 8.29 4.08 -5.54
C ARG A 94 7.68 2.68 -5.56
N THR A 95 6.86 2.38 -6.56
CA THR A 95 6.43 1.01 -6.84
C THR A 95 7.57 0.24 -7.48
N LEU A 96 7.77 -1.00 -7.05
CA LEU A 96 8.86 -1.88 -7.50
C LEU A 96 8.34 -2.95 -8.45
N GLY A 97 7.10 -3.41 -8.29
CA GLY A 97 6.44 -4.32 -9.22
C GLY A 97 5.03 -4.71 -8.80
N MET A 98 4.27 -5.30 -9.73
CA MET A 98 2.91 -5.81 -9.53
C MET A 98 2.80 -7.23 -10.09
N CYS A 99 2.29 -8.15 -9.29
CA CYS A 99 1.94 -9.50 -9.69
C CYS A 99 0.41 -9.64 -9.75
N ALA A 100 -0.11 -9.91 -10.95
CA ALA A 100 -1.54 -10.20 -11.15
C ALA A 100 -1.85 -11.71 -11.17
N ASP A 101 -0.83 -12.57 -11.17
CA ASP A 101 -0.99 -14.02 -11.20
C ASP A 101 -1.30 -14.55 -9.80
N GLU A 102 -2.56 -14.92 -9.58
CA GLU A 102 -3.02 -15.45 -8.30
C GLU A 102 -2.37 -16.79 -7.93
N SER A 103 -1.80 -17.52 -8.90
CA SER A 103 -1.08 -18.76 -8.59
C SER A 103 0.21 -18.53 -7.79
N VAL A 104 0.74 -17.29 -7.78
CA VAL A 104 1.96 -16.93 -7.06
C VAL A 104 1.71 -16.75 -5.57
N ASN A 105 0.57 -16.18 -5.15
CA ASN A 105 0.33 -15.81 -3.75
C ASN A 105 -1.13 -15.98 -3.27
N GLY A 106 -1.94 -16.67 -4.06
CA GLY A 106 -3.39 -16.84 -3.84
C GLY A 106 -4.22 -15.57 -4.07
N ALA A 107 -3.59 -14.44 -4.44
CA ALA A 107 -4.24 -13.18 -4.79
C ALA A 107 -3.22 -12.25 -5.49
N PRO A 108 -3.67 -11.24 -6.26
CA PRO A 108 -2.78 -10.23 -6.80
C PRO A 108 -2.08 -9.44 -5.68
N PHE A 109 -0.85 -9.00 -5.91
CA PHE A 109 -0.11 -8.20 -4.95
C PHE A 109 0.84 -7.23 -5.67
N TYR A 110 1.19 -6.13 -5.01
CA TYR A 110 2.29 -5.28 -5.46
C TYR A 110 3.33 -5.08 -4.38
N VAL A 111 4.52 -4.69 -4.83
CA VAL A 111 5.68 -4.39 -4.00
C VAL A 111 6.09 -2.94 -4.24
N MET A 112 6.44 -2.25 -3.17
CA MET A 112 6.93 -0.87 -3.20
C MET A 112 8.07 -0.68 -2.19
N GLU A 113 8.79 0.42 -2.31
CA GLU A 113 9.80 0.81 -1.32
C GLU A 113 9.16 0.99 0.06
N ARG A 114 9.89 0.59 1.11
CA ARG A 114 9.52 0.96 2.47
C ARG A 114 10.01 2.37 2.76
N VAL A 115 9.07 3.27 3.07
CA VAL A 115 9.38 4.62 3.55
C VAL A 115 9.44 4.60 5.07
N ASP A 116 10.60 4.95 5.62
CA ASP A 116 10.76 5.13 7.06
C ASP A 116 10.05 6.40 7.54
N GLY A 117 9.33 6.28 8.65
CA GLY A 117 8.62 7.42 9.23
C GLY A 117 7.69 7.01 10.36
N VAL A 118 7.07 8.03 10.96
CA VAL A 118 6.10 7.88 12.03
C VAL A 118 4.70 8.04 11.45
N VAL A 119 3.83 7.05 11.69
CA VAL A 119 2.41 7.14 11.35
C VAL A 119 1.66 7.72 12.54
N VAL A 120 1.31 9.00 12.47
CA VAL A 120 0.53 9.69 13.51
C VAL A 120 -0.94 9.32 13.34
N ARG A 121 -1.45 8.41 14.17
CA ARG A 121 -2.84 7.89 14.09
C ARG A 121 -3.79 8.49 15.13
N ASP A 122 -3.24 9.00 16.21
CA ASP A 122 -3.98 9.48 17.36
C ASP A 122 -3.25 10.66 18.03
N GLU A 123 -3.95 11.32 18.94
CA GLU A 123 -3.44 12.46 19.69
C GLU A 123 -2.24 12.08 20.55
N GLU A 124 -2.26 10.90 21.18
CA GLU A 124 -1.16 10.43 22.03
C GLU A 124 0.15 10.32 21.23
N THR A 125 0.13 9.68 20.06
CA THR A 125 1.29 9.58 19.16
C THR A 125 1.75 10.97 18.72
N ALA A 126 0.81 11.86 18.39
CA ALA A 126 1.14 13.23 17.98
C ALA A 126 1.84 14.02 19.10
N LEU A 127 1.39 13.89 20.35
CA LEU A 127 1.94 14.60 21.50
C LEU A 127 3.27 14.04 21.97
N THR A 128 3.47 12.73 21.84
CA THR A 128 4.69 12.03 22.30
C THR A 128 5.81 12.05 21.26
N THR A 129 5.49 12.09 19.96
CA THR A 129 6.49 11.94 18.89
C THR A 129 6.88 13.27 18.24
N LEU A 130 5.99 14.25 18.25
CA LEU A 130 6.20 15.53 17.59
C LEU A 130 6.15 16.65 18.63
N ASP A 131 7.12 17.57 18.62
CA ASP A 131 7.00 18.80 19.38
C ASP A 131 5.96 19.76 18.77
N ARG A 132 5.74 20.91 19.40
CA ARG A 132 4.73 21.89 18.95
C ARG A 132 5.00 22.41 17.54
N GLU A 133 6.25 22.65 17.18
CA GLU A 133 6.63 23.17 15.87
C GLU A 133 6.48 22.10 14.78
N ALA A 134 6.91 20.88 15.07
CA ALA A 134 6.74 19.71 14.21
C ALA A 134 5.26 19.41 13.93
N ARG A 135 4.38 19.55 14.93
CA ARG A 135 2.93 19.41 14.71
C ARG A 135 2.36 20.47 13.77
N SER A 136 2.81 21.72 13.89
CA SER A 136 2.41 22.81 12.96
C SER A 136 2.88 22.51 11.54
N THR A 137 4.14 22.07 11.39
CA THR A 137 4.72 21.72 10.09
C THR A 137 4.02 20.51 9.46
N ALA A 138 3.78 19.45 10.21
CA ALA A 138 3.07 18.26 9.73
C ALA A 138 1.64 18.59 9.29
N SER A 139 0.94 19.46 10.04
CA SER A 139 -0.42 19.90 9.69
C SER A 139 -0.47 20.66 8.36
N ARG A 140 0.52 21.53 8.10
CA ARG A 140 0.63 22.26 6.83
C ARG A 140 1.01 21.33 5.69
N SER A 141 1.99 20.45 5.91
CA SER A 141 2.43 19.45 4.93
C SER A 141 1.28 18.53 4.47
N LEU A 142 0.37 18.15 5.39
CA LEU A 142 -0.86 17.43 5.03
C LEU A 142 -1.73 18.21 4.04
N VAL A 143 -1.97 19.51 4.31
CA VAL A 143 -2.76 20.38 3.44
C VAL A 143 -2.06 20.58 2.10
N ASP A 144 -0.76 20.83 2.11
CA ASP A 144 0.05 21.02 0.90
C ASP A 144 0.03 19.75 0.02
N THR A 145 0.11 18.56 0.64
CA THR A 145 0.01 17.28 -0.05
C THR A 145 -1.37 17.07 -0.69
N LEU A 146 -2.45 17.42 0.02
CA LEU A 146 -3.80 17.34 -0.54
C LEU A 146 -4.01 18.33 -1.69
N ALA A 147 -3.48 19.55 -1.57
CA ALA A 147 -3.52 20.54 -2.64
C ALA A 147 -2.72 20.09 -3.87
N ALA A 148 -1.54 19.51 -3.67
CA ALA A 148 -0.74 18.90 -4.73
C ALA A 148 -1.51 17.79 -5.43
N LEU A 149 -2.14 16.87 -4.67
CA LEU A 149 -2.94 15.78 -5.22
C LEU A 149 -4.14 16.29 -6.03
N HIS A 150 -4.85 17.30 -5.54
CA HIS A 150 -5.97 17.91 -6.28
C HIS A 150 -5.54 18.68 -7.54
N SER A 151 -4.26 19.05 -7.63
CA SER A 151 -3.71 19.76 -8.79
C SER A 151 -3.18 18.82 -9.88
N VAL A 152 -3.13 17.51 -9.62
CA VAL A 152 -2.72 16.52 -10.63
C VAL A 152 -3.77 16.45 -11.73
N ASP A 153 -3.33 16.62 -12.99
CA ASP A 153 -4.14 16.29 -14.16
C ASP A 153 -4.14 14.76 -14.36
N PRO A 154 -5.27 14.06 -14.14
CA PRO A 154 -5.33 12.61 -14.27
C PRO A 154 -5.00 12.11 -15.67
N VAL A 155 -5.29 12.88 -16.73
CA VAL A 155 -4.98 12.47 -18.11
C VAL A 155 -3.48 12.53 -18.33
N ALA A 156 -2.83 13.61 -17.89
CA ALA A 156 -1.39 13.81 -18.04
C ALA A 156 -0.56 12.71 -17.34
N VAL A 157 -1.04 12.19 -16.22
CA VAL A 157 -0.39 11.09 -15.48
C VAL A 157 -0.89 9.69 -15.86
N GLY A 158 -1.68 9.56 -16.94
CA GLY A 158 -2.12 8.25 -17.45
C GLY A 158 -3.24 7.56 -16.65
N LEU A 159 -4.01 8.34 -15.89
CA LEU A 159 -5.17 7.92 -15.10
C LEU A 159 -6.52 8.43 -15.65
N GLY A 160 -6.56 8.92 -16.89
CA GLY A 160 -7.76 9.52 -17.49
C GLY A 160 -8.97 8.60 -17.59
N ASP A 161 -8.76 7.28 -17.61
CA ASP A 161 -9.76 6.20 -17.68
C ASP A 161 -10.14 5.64 -16.31
N LEU A 162 -9.53 6.12 -15.21
CA LEU A 162 -9.69 5.52 -13.87
C LEU A 162 -11.10 5.72 -13.29
N SER A 163 -11.83 6.74 -13.74
CA SER A 163 -13.23 6.93 -13.33
C SER A 163 -14.00 7.82 -14.30
N ARG A 164 -15.33 7.78 -14.18
CA ARG A 164 -16.22 8.70 -14.92
C ARG A 164 -16.15 10.10 -14.32
N HIS A 165 -15.81 11.09 -15.15
CA HIS A 165 -15.64 12.49 -14.74
C HIS A 165 -16.96 13.22 -14.44
N ASP A 166 -18.07 12.89 -15.13
CA ASP A 166 -19.29 13.70 -15.07
C ASP A 166 -20.25 13.33 -13.95
N GLY A 167 -20.91 14.30 -13.30
CA GLY A 167 -22.01 14.01 -12.38
C GLY A 167 -21.62 13.25 -11.11
N TYR A 168 -20.36 13.39 -10.65
CA TYR A 168 -19.84 12.75 -9.44
C TYR A 168 -20.76 12.91 -8.23
N LEU A 169 -21.18 14.15 -7.92
CA LEU A 169 -22.04 14.45 -6.75
C LEU A 169 -23.37 13.70 -6.80
N ALA A 170 -24.06 13.71 -7.95
CA ALA A 170 -25.33 13.02 -8.12
C ALA A 170 -25.18 11.50 -7.95
N ARG A 171 -24.10 10.92 -8.47
CA ARG A 171 -23.81 9.48 -8.30
C ARG A 171 -23.50 9.12 -6.85
N GLN A 172 -22.69 9.93 -6.16
CA GLN A 172 -22.39 9.70 -4.75
C GLN A 172 -23.66 9.79 -3.92
N LEU A 173 -24.47 10.84 -4.09
CA LEU A 173 -25.73 10.99 -3.37
C LEU A 173 -26.66 9.78 -3.60
N LYS A 174 -26.82 9.35 -4.85
CA LYS A 174 -27.62 8.16 -5.18
C LYS A 174 -27.08 6.89 -4.51
N ARG A 175 -25.75 6.70 -4.50
CA ARG A 175 -25.10 5.54 -3.87
C ARG A 175 -25.31 5.54 -2.36
N TRP A 176 -25.01 6.64 -1.68
CA TRP A 176 -25.16 6.76 -0.23
C TRP A 176 -26.62 6.60 0.20
N TYR A 177 -27.56 7.21 -0.53
CA TYR A 177 -28.98 7.04 -0.26
C TYR A 177 -29.44 5.58 -0.47
N GLY A 178 -28.95 4.91 -1.52
CA GLY A 178 -29.24 3.49 -1.74
C GLY A 178 -28.71 2.59 -0.62
N GLN A 179 -27.48 2.83 -0.16
CA GLN A 179 -26.88 2.08 0.95
C GLN A 179 -27.59 2.32 2.29
N TRP A 180 -28.09 3.54 2.52
CA TRP A 180 -28.84 3.86 3.73
C TRP A 180 -30.19 3.11 3.82
N ASN A 181 -30.83 2.84 2.69
CA ASN A 181 -32.16 2.21 2.64
C ASN A 181 -32.13 0.69 2.41
N ALA A 182 -30.95 0.09 2.29
CA ALA A 182 -30.76 -1.35 2.10
C ALA A 182 -30.63 -2.07 3.44
#